data_AF-A0A930EUJ5-F1
#
_entry.id   AF-A0A930EUJ5-F1
#
_cell.length_a   1.000
_cell.length_b   1.000
_cell.length_c   1.000
_cell.angle_alpha   90.00
_cell.angle_beta   90.00
_cell.angle_gamma   90.00
#
_symmetry.space_group_name_H-M   'P 1'
#
loop_
_entity.id
_entity.type
_entity.pdbx_description
1 polymer ?
#
loop_
_entity_poly.entity_id
_entity_poly.type
_entity_poly.pdbx_seq_one_letter_code
_entity_poly.pdbx_strand_id
1 'polypeptide(L)'
;MTIGDPFSCDAAVSGRTVALPLINLPVPYEAGDPALERFRRNWLVSGIGEAGQARLAAARVLGVGAGGLGSPVLLYLTAAGIGTIG
;
A
#
# COMPACT_ATOMS: atom_id res chain seq x y z
N MET A 1 18.27 -13.77 15.74
CA MET A 1 18.51 -12.35 15.41
C MET A 1 17.56 -12.01 14.28
N THR A 2 16.27 -11.89 14.61
CA THR A 2 15.21 -11.69 13.63
C THR A 2 15.18 -10.21 13.31
N ILE A 3 15.43 -9.85 12.06
CA ILE A 3 15.12 -8.52 11.53
C ILE A 3 13.70 -8.20 11.99
N GLY A 4 13.54 -7.15 12.81
CA GLY A 4 12.22 -6.67 13.23
C GLY A 4 11.35 -6.55 11.99
N ASP A 5 10.09 -6.94 12.10
CA ASP A 5 9.19 -6.93 10.96
C ASP A 5 9.21 -5.54 10.32
N PRO A 6 9.66 -5.40 9.06
CA PRO A 6 9.86 -4.08 8.44
C PRO A 6 8.53 -3.35 8.17
N PHE A 7 7.42 -3.93 8.62
CA PHE A 7 6.06 -3.43 8.51
C PHE A 7 5.36 -3.32 9.87
N SER A 8 6.07 -3.49 10.99
CA SER A 8 5.52 -3.08 12.29
C SER A 8 5.34 -1.57 12.26
N CYS A 9 4.12 -1.14 12.54
CA CYS A 9 3.77 0.27 12.68
C CYS A 9 4.43 0.92 13.92
N ASP A 10 5.09 0.14 14.79
CA ASP A 10 5.66 0.61 16.05
C ASP A 10 6.82 1.59 15.84
N ALA A 11 7.48 1.57 14.68
CA ALA A 11 8.55 2.52 14.35
C ALA A 11 8.05 3.82 13.68
N ALA A 12 6.83 3.86 13.14
CA ALA A 12 6.35 4.95 12.28
C ALA A 12 5.50 6.01 12.99
N VAL A 13 5.07 5.77 14.23
CA VAL A 13 4.12 6.66 14.94
C VAL A 13 4.74 7.23 16.21
N SER A 14 5.64 8.20 16.06
CA SER A 14 6.17 9.03 17.17
C SER A 14 5.58 10.45 17.20
N GLY A 15 4.34 10.66 16.74
CA GLY A 15 3.69 11.96 16.91
C GLY A 15 2.32 12.08 16.28
N ARG A 16 1.26 11.95 17.10
CA ARG A 16 -0.18 12.04 16.81
C ARG A 16 -0.84 10.75 16.32
N THR A 17 -1.13 9.86 17.26
CA THR A 17 -1.96 8.68 17.06
C THR A 17 -3.43 9.08 16.95
N VAL A 18 -4.00 9.06 15.74
CA VAL A 18 -5.44 8.84 15.59
C VAL A 18 -5.62 7.33 15.55
N ALA A 19 -6.23 6.77 16.59
CA ALA A 19 -6.66 5.37 16.57
C ALA A 19 -7.78 5.24 15.53
N LEU A 20 -7.43 4.98 14.27
CA LEU A 20 -8.37 4.65 13.21
C LEU A 20 -8.60 3.13 13.22
N PRO A 21 -9.74 2.64 13.72
CA PRO A 21 -9.89 1.22 14.06
C PRO A 21 -10.10 0.28 12.86
N LEU A 22 -10.01 0.76 11.60
CA LEU A 22 -10.52 0.05 10.42
C LEU A 22 -9.62 0.05 9.17
N ILE A 23 -8.43 0.67 9.19
CA ILE A 23 -7.75 1.09 7.94
C ILE A 23 -7.11 -0.04 7.11
N ASN A 24 -6.96 -1.26 7.64
CA ASN A 24 -6.18 -2.32 6.99
C ASN A 24 -6.85 -3.71 7.10
N LEU A 25 -8.17 -3.83 6.87
CA LEU A 25 -8.66 -5.17 6.54
C LEU A 25 -7.94 -5.60 5.26
N PRO A 26 -7.25 -6.76 5.24
CA PRO A 26 -6.62 -7.22 4.03
C PRO A 26 -7.71 -7.34 2.97
N VAL A 27 -7.55 -6.61 1.87
CA VAL A 27 -8.46 -6.73 0.73
C VAL A 27 -8.21 -8.13 0.15
N PRO A 28 -9.16 -9.07 0.26
CA PRO A 28 -8.96 -10.41 -0.26
C PRO A 28 -9.01 -10.31 -1.79
N TYR A 29 -7.93 -10.71 -2.46
CA TYR A 29 -7.98 -10.88 -3.90
C TYR A 29 -8.57 -12.26 -4.20
N GLU A 30 -9.83 -12.29 -4.61
CA GLU A 30 -10.51 -13.53 -4.96
C GLU A 30 -9.96 -14.12 -6.27
N ALA A 31 -10.06 -15.45 -6.41
CA ALA A 31 -9.66 -16.12 -7.64
C ALA A 31 -10.52 -15.64 -8.81
N GLY A 32 -9.89 -15.04 -9.82
CA GLY A 32 -10.55 -14.44 -10.98
C GLY A 32 -10.64 -12.90 -10.93
N ASP A 33 -10.21 -12.25 -9.84
CA ASP A 33 -10.07 -10.80 -9.80
C ASP A 33 -8.95 -10.36 -10.79
N PRO A 34 -9.23 -9.46 -11.76
CA PRO A 34 -8.19 -8.93 -12.65
C PRO A 34 -7.03 -8.24 -11.91
N ALA A 35 -7.26 -7.75 -10.69
CA ALA A 35 -6.22 -7.18 -9.85
C ALA A 35 -5.21 -8.23 -9.36
N LEU A 36 -5.65 -9.47 -9.11
CA LEU A 36 -4.79 -10.60 -8.73
C LEU A 36 -3.69 -10.81 -9.78
N GLU A 37 -4.08 -10.85 -11.06
CA GLU A 37 -3.14 -11.02 -12.17
C GLU A 37 -2.28 -9.77 -12.41
N ARG A 38 -2.87 -8.58 -12.34
CA ARG A 38 -2.15 -7.31 -12.52
C ARG A 38 -1.01 -7.14 -11.52
N PHE A 39 -1.22 -7.50 -10.26
CA PHE A 39 -0.27 -7.30 -9.16
C PHE A 39 0.57 -8.53 -8.81
N ARG A 40 0.37 -9.65 -9.50
CA ARG A 40 1.10 -10.91 -9.26
C ARG A 40 2.62 -10.71 -9.20
N ARG A 41 3.17 -9.86 -10.07
CA ARG A 41 4.61 -9.55 -10.10
C ARG A 41 5.06 -8.69 -8.92
N ASN A 42 4.20 -7.80 -8.40
CA ASN A 42 4.54 -6.97 -7.24
C ASN A 42 4.68 -7.83 -5.96
N TRP A 43 3.91 -8.90 -5.81
CA TRP A 43 4.06 -9.83 -4.68
C TRP A 43 5.41 -10.53 -4.63
N LEU A 44 5.99 -10.81 -5.79
CA LEU A 44 7.28 -11.51 -5.89
C LEU A 44 8.44 -10.65 -5.39
N VAL A 45 8.24 -9.34 -5.24
CA VAL A 45 9.23 -8.44 -4.65
C VAL A 45 9.41 -8.80 -3.18
N SER A 46 10.66 -9.05 -2.79
CA SER A 46 11.02 -9.37 -1.42
C SER A 46 10.52 -8.27 -0.46
N GLY A 47 9.79 -8.69 0.57
CA GLY A 47 9.18 -7.80 1.54
C GLY A 47 7.74 -7.40 1.23
N ILE A 48 7.28 -7.37 -0.03
CA ILE A 48 5.88 -7.00 -0.30
C ILE A 48 4.96 -8.18 -0.02
N GLY A 49 5.06 -9.25 -0.82
CA GLY A 49 4.16 -10.39 -0.73
C GLY A 49 2.67 -10.02 -0.83
N GLU A 50 1.81 -10.99 -0.58
CA GLU A 50 0.36 -10.78 -0.62
C GLU A 50 -0.12 -9.76 0.42
N ALA A 51 0.40 -9.88 1.66
CA ALA A 51 0.04 -9.00 2.76
C ALA A 51 0.43 -7.53 2.52
N GLY A 52 1.59 -7.27 1.91
CA GLY A 52 2.01 -5.92 1.55
C GLY A 52 1.13 -5.32 0.46
N GLN A 53 0.74 -6.11 -0.53
CA GLN A 53 -0.17 -5.63 -1.58
C GLN A 53 -1.58 -5.36 -1.05
N ALA A 54 -2.10 -6.22 -0.18
CA ALA A 54 -3.39 -5.99 0.48
C ALA A 54 -3.38 -4.69 1.30
N ARG A 55 -2.25 -4.35 1.93
CA ARG A 55 -2.05 -3.06 2.61
C ARG A 55 -2.00 -1.88 1.64
N LEU A 56 -1.32 -2.01 0.49
CA LEU A 56 -1.33 -0.96 -0.54
C LEU A 56 -2.75 -0.73 -1.09
N ALA A 57 -3.50 -1.79 -1.33
CA ALA A 57 -4.89 -1.69 -1.77
C ALA A 57 -5.80 -1.01 -0.74
N ALA A 58 -5.53 -1.17 0.55
CA ALA A 58 -6.25 -0.46 1.62
C ALA A 58 -5.77 0.99 1.83
N ALA A 59 -4.58 1.34 1.34
CA ALA A 59 -3.96 2.64 1.56
C ALA A 59 -4.68 3.78 0.83
N ARG A 60 -4.64 4.97 1.45
CA ARG A 60 -5.20 6.21 0.92
C ARG A 60 -4.15 7.30 0.97
N VAL A 61 -3.88 7.93 -0.16
CA VAL A 61 -2.83 8.96 -0.32
C VAL A 61 -3.44 10.25 -0.84
N LEU A 62 -3.08 11.38 -0.24
CA LEU A 62 -3.44 12.71 -0.70
C LEU A 62 -2.24 13.34 -1.41
N GLY A 63 -2.38 13.66 -2.69
CA GLY A 63 -1.38 14.32 -3.51
C GLY A 63 -1.62 15.82 -3.60
N VAL A 64 -0.78 16.63 -2.95
CA VAL A 64 -0.86 18.09 -3.06
C VAL A 64 -0.11 18.57 -4.30
N GLY A 65 -0.85 18.72 -5.40
CA GLY A 65 -0.35 19.24 -6.67
C GLY A 65 -0.11 18.15 -7.71
N ALA A 66 -0.71 18.32 -8.90
CA ALA A 66 -0.61 17.41 -10.04
C ALA A 66 0.24 18.00 -11.19
N GLY A 67 1.32 18.69 -10.84
CA GLY A 67 2.28 19.28 -11.80
C GLY A 67 3.39 18.32 -12.20
N GLY A 68 4.55 18.84 -12.60
CA GLY A 68 5.69 18.04 -13.09
C GLY A 68 6.24 16.99 -12.10
N LEU A 69 6.08 17.24 -10.79
CA LEU A 69 6.45 16.28 -9.75
C LEU A 69 5.30 15.33 -9.37
N GLY A 70 4.07 15.84 -9.33
CA GLY A 70 2.90 15.05 -8.96
C GLY A 70 2.56 13.98 -10.00
N SER A 71 2.61 14.33 -11.29
CA SER A 71 2.28 13.41 -12.38
C SER A 71 3.03 12.06 -12.34
N PRO A 72 4.39 12.03 -12.26
CA PRO A 72 5.11 10.75 -12.16
C PRO A 72 4.85 10.02 -10.84
N VAL A 73 4.69 10.74 -9.73
CA VAL A 73 4.40 10.12 -8.42
C VAL A 73 3.05 9.40 -8.45
N LEU A 74 2.00 10.06 -8.94
CA LEU A 74 0.67 9.47 -9.02
C LEU A 74 0.63 8.25 -9.94
N LEU A 75 1.39 8.27 -11.05
CA LEU A 75 1.55 7.12 -11.93
C LEU A 75 2.10 5.90 -11.18
N TYR A 76 3.17 6.08 -10.42
CA TYR A 76 3.78 4.96 -9.68
C TYR A 76 2.91 4.48 -8.51
N LEU A 77 2.22 5.37 -7.79
CA LEU A 77 1.29 4.98 -6.72
C LEU A 77 0.13 4.13 -7.27
N THR A 78 -0.40 4.50 -8.43
CA THR A 78 -1.46 3.74 -9.10
C THR A 78 -0.95 2.40 -9.65
N ALA A 79 0.28 2.38 -10.16
CA ALA A 79 0.93 1.15 -10.63
C ALA A 79 1.25 0.19 -9.49
N ALA A 80 1.65 0.71 -8.33
CA ALA A 80 1.88 -0.08 -7.11
C ALA A 80 0.58 -0.68 -6.55
N GLY A 81 -0.57 -0.06 -6.82
CA GLY A 81 -1.89 -0.55 -6.41
C GLY A 81 -2.44 0.13 -5.18
N ILE A 82 -2.15 1.42 -4.98
CA ILE A 82 -2.82 2.23 -3.95
C ILE A 82 -4.32 2.32 -4.24
N GLY A 83 -5.15 2.00 -3.25
CA GLY A 83 -6.61 1.93 -3.44
C GLY A 83 -7.33 3.27 -3.52
N THR A 84 -6.82 4.31 -2.84
CA THR A 84 -7.39 5.67 -2.96
C THR A 84 -6.28 6.70 -3.13
N ILE A 85 -6.41 7.53 -4.17
CA ILE A 85 -5.56 8.70 -4.39
C ILE A 85 -6.49 9.91 -4.53
N GLY A 86 -6.23 10.97 -3.76
CA GLY A 86 -7.02 12.21 -3.75
C GLY A 86 -6.16 13.45 -3.76
#